data_AF-A0A532EJN8-F1
#
_entry.id   AF-A0A532EJN8-F1
#
_cell.length_a   1.000
_cell.length_b   1.000
_cell.length_c   1.000
_cell.angle_alpha   90.00
_cell.angle_beta   90.00
_cell.angle_gamma   90.00
#
_symmetry.space_group_name_H-M   'P 1'
#
loop_
_entity.id
_entity.type
_entity.pdbx_description
1 polymer ?
#
loop_
_entity_poly.entity_id
_entity_poly.type
_entity_poly.pdbx_seq_one_letter_code
_entity_poly.pdbx_strand_id
1 'polypeptide(L)'
;MLYPSGNCSRLFGRHVTEKPWPEYPQRSAWLVPAAPEGGGSGIEIFAQPHPALSRGCQRNCIMSGSATVVPEQPHGNQAPSAGHNRLGAQVIQEGVRFRCWAPKPAQLDVVLEPHGTVHPLTRGADGYWIGVIPEARAGMSYRYRLDGHSLYPDPCSRYQPDGPHRPSLIVDPDTFAWRDRGWPGLTMHGQVIYELHIGAFTPEGTFDAAVTRLDTLKDLGITVIEIMPVAEFPGRWNWGYDGVGLYAPAHVYGEPDALKRFVDEAHLRGLGVILDVV
;
A
#
# COMPACT_ATOMS: atom_id res chain seq x y z
N MET A 1 4.92 -63.95 -4.73
CA MET A 1 6.12 -63.44 -4.06
C MET A 1 5.74 -62.12 -3.40
N LEU A 2 5.80 -62.12 -2.07
CA LEU A 2 5.36 -61.06 -1.17
C LEU A 2 6.38 -59.93 -1.14
N TYR A 3 5.94 -58.67 -1.24
CA TYR A 3 6.72 -57.53 -0.77
C TYR A 3 6.16 -57.08 0.57
N PRO A 4 6.97 -57.06 1.65
CA PRO A 4 6.51 -56.61 2.95
C PRO A 4 6.65 -55.09 3.12
N SER A 5 5.73 -54.57 3.92
CA SER A 5 5.74 -53.27 4.58
C SER A 5 7.02 -53.03 5.40
N GLY A 6 7.65 -51.87 5.21
CA GLY A 6 8.76 -51.38 6.03
C GLY A 6 8.48 -49.97 6.55
N ASN A 7 8.16 -49.88 7.84
CA ASN A 7 8.01 -48.65 8.61
C ASN A 7 9.41 -48.10 8.94
N CYS A 8 9.69 -46.83 8.67
CA CYS A 8 10.95 -46.19 9.11
C CYS A 8 10.67 -44.84 9.77
N SER A 9 10.20 -44.92 11.01
CA SER A 9 10.33 -43.87 12.00
C SER A 9 11.78 -43.77 12.48
N ARG A 10 12.35 -42.55 12.43
CA ARG A 10 13.48 -41.99 13.20
C ARG A 10 14.49 -41.34 12.26
N LEU A 11 14.54 -40.00 12.29
CA LEU A 11 15.74 -39.16 12.22
C LEU A 11 15.31 -37.71 12.54
N PHE A 12 14.93 -37.45 13.79
CA PHE A 12 14.90 -36.09 14.34
C PHE A 12 15.98 -36.01 15.41
N GLY A 13 16.96 -35.12 15.21
CA GLY A 13 18.06 -34.96 16.15
C GLY A 13 19.19 -34.11 15.58
N ARG A 14 18.94 -32.83 15.33
CA ARG A 14 19.99 -31.79 15.40
C ARG A 14 19.42 -30.55 16.06
N HIS A 15 20.00 -30.22 17.21
CA HIS A 15 19.81 -28.94 17.91
C HIS A 15 20.20 -27.79 16.98
N VAL A 16 19.26 -26.86 16.76
CA VAL A 16 19.56 -25.52 16.26
C VAL A 16 19.81 -24.67 17.49
N THR A 17 21.04 -24.16 17.63
CA THR A 17 21.37 -23.16 18.63
C THR A 17 20.80 -21.81 18.17
N GLU A 18 19.88 -21.26 18.94
CA GLU A 18 19.39 -19.89 18.75
C GLU A 18 20.55 -18.92 18.93
N LYS A 19 20.96 -18.23 17.85
CA LYS A 19 21.76 -17.02 17.95
C LYS A 19 20.80 -15.84 18.08
N PRO A 20 20.92 -14.98 19.09
CA PRO A 20 20.13 -13.76 19.16
C PRO A 20 20.50 -12.82 18.00
N TRP A 21 19.47 -12.21 17.42
CA TRP A 21 19.58 -11.17 16.39
C TRP A 21 20.25 -9.91 16.95
N PRO A 22 21.04 -9.16 16.16
CA PRO A 22 21.59 -7.89 16.61
C PRO A 22 20.46 -6.87 16.84
N GLU A 23 20.49 -6.18 17.98
CA GLU A 23 19.60 -5.06 18.29
C GLU A 23 19.80 -3.92 17.29
N TYR A 24 18.73 -3.54 16.59
CA TYR A 24 18.71 -2.34 15.75
C TYR A 24 18.36 -1.12 16.61
N PRO A 25 19.12 -0.02 16.55
CA PRO A 25 18.77 1.20 17.26
C PRO A 25 17.54 1.87 16.61
N GLN A 26 16.37 1.61 17.18
CA GLN A 26 15.12 2.32 16.90
C GLN A 26 15.24 3.77 17.39
N ARG A 27 15.65 4.68 16.50
CA ARG A 27 15.42 6.13 16.68
C ARG A 27 14.94 6.74 15.37
N SER A 28 13.75 6.39 14.95
CA SER A 28 12.98 7.12 13.95
C SER A 28 12.40 8.37 14.63
N ALA A 29 12.83 9.56 14.22
CA ALA A 29 12.33 10.85 14.73
C ALA A 29 10.95 11.23 14.17
N TRP A 30 10.27 10.29 13.51
CA TRP A 30 9.10 10.50 12.68
C TRP A 30 7.87 9.90 13.37
N LEU A 31 7.02 10.76 13.91
CA LEU A 31 5.64 10.42 14.25
C LEU A 31 4.78 11.02 13.15
N VAL A 32 4.18 10.19 12.30
CA VAL A 32 3.08 10.64 11.43
C VAL A 32 1.94 11.07 12.36
N PRO A 33 1.47 12.33 12.34
CA PRO A 33 0.33 12.70 13.17
C PRO A 33 -0.95 12.11 12.57
N ALA A 34 -1.75 11.49 13.43
CA ALA A 34 -3.19 11.52 13.26
C ALA A 34 -3.64 13.00 13.30
N ALA A 35 -4.67 13.33 12.51
CA ALA A 35 -5.24 14.67 12.44
C ALA A 35 -5.56 15.23 13.84
N PRO A 36 -5.39 16.55 14.08
CA PRO A 36 -5.73 17.13 15.37
C PRO A 36 -7.24 17.07 15.60
N GLU A 37 -7.67 16.28 16.58
CA GLU A 37 -9.00 16.40 17.15
C GLU A 37 -9.12 17.75 17.87
N GLY A 38 -9.93 18.64 17.29
CA GLY A 38 -10.35 19.85 17.95
C GLY A 38 -11.38 19.55 19.03
N GLY A 39 -11.07 19.97 20.25
CA GLY A 39 -12.02 20.58 21.20
C GLY A 39 -13.23 19.74 21.61
N GLY A 40 -13.11 19.08 22.76
CA GLY A 40 -14.22 18.35 23.37
C GLY A 40 -15.46 19.19 23.67
N SER A 41 -16.61 18.59 23.38
CA SER A 41 -17.76 18.60 24.27
C SER A 41 -18.14 17.14 24.51
N GLY A 42 -18.11 16.71 25.76
CA GLY A 42 -18.24 15.31 26.14
C GLY A 42 -19.49 14.62 25.61
N ILE A 43 -19.33 13.37 25.20
CA ILE A 43 -20.45 12.43 25.03
C ILE A 43 -20.38 11.46 26.21
N GLU A 44 -21.33 11.59 27.12
CA GLU A 44 -21.60 10.62 28.17
C GLU A 44 -22.00 9.28 27.53
N ILE A 45 -21.28 8.21 27.88
CA ILE A 45 -21.65 6.84 27.53
C ILE A 45 -22.81 6.42 28.44
N PHE A 46 -24.05 6.56 27.94
CA PHE A 46 -25.20 5.88 28.54
C PHE A 46 -25.29 4.46 27.98
N ALA A 47 -24.81 3.50 28.76
CA ALA A 47 -25.16 2.09 28.58
C ALA A 47 -26.56 1.85 29.15
N GLN A 48 -27.54 1.61 28.28
CA GLN A 48 -28.87 1.09 28.67
C GLN A 48 -28.89 -0.42 28.39
N PRO A 49 -29.20 -1.27 29.39
CA PRO A 49 -29.31 -2.71 29.18
C PRO A 49 -30.64 -3.09 28.50
N HIS A 50 -30.55 -3.99 27.52
CA HIS A 50 -31.68 -4.65 26.88
C HIS A 50 -32.37 -5.61 27.87
N PRO A 51 -33.69 -5.55 28.08
CA PRO A 51 -34.40 -6.65 28.71
C PRO A 51 -34.87 -7.65 27.65
N ALA A 52 -34.54 -8.92 27.88
CA ALA A 52 -35.16 -10.06 27.24
C ALA A 52 -36.63 -10.16 27.68
N LEU A 53 -37.57 -10.37 26.75
CA LEU A 53 -38.85 -11.00 27.06
C LEU A 53 -39.32 -11.94 25.94
N SER A 54 -39.90 -13.01 26.42
CA SER A 54 -40.24 -14.27 25.78
C SER A 54 -41.63 -14.30 25.15
N ARG A 55 -41.78 -15.20 24.14
CA ARG A 55 -42.98 -15.98 23.78
C ARG A 55 -44.32 -15.24 23.54
N GLY A 56 -44.82 -15.36 22.31
CA GLY A 56 -46.11 -16.00 22.06
C GLY A 56 -47.24 -15.17 21.44
N CYS A 57 -47.84 -15.75 20.39
CA CYS A 57 -49.24 -15.65 19.94
C CYS A 57 -49.51 -14.89 18.62
N GLN A 58 -50.38 -15.53 17.84
CA GLN A 58 -50.77 -15.36 16.45
C GLN A 58 -51.61 -14.09 16.18
N ARG A 59 -51.51 -13.52 14.98
CA ARG A 59 -52.58 -13.48 13.94
C ARG A 59 -52.31 -12.40 12.88
N ASN A 60 -52.62 -12.78 11.63
CA ASN A 60 -52.91 -11.98 10.45
C ASN A 60 -52.86 -10.45 10.58
N CYS A 61 -51.99 -9.82 9.78
CA CYS A 61 -52.33 -8.60 9.05
C CYS A 61 -51.60 -8.62 7.70
N ILE A 62 -52.38 -8.82 6.64
CA ILE A 62 -52.00 -8.51 5.27
C ILE A 62 -51.97 -6.98 5.18
N MET A 63 -50.82 -6.39 4.88
CA MET A 63 -50.75 -5.03 4.38
C MET A 63 -49.92 -5.05 3.10
N SER A 64 -50.65 -5.01 1.99
CA SER A 64 -50.17 -4.64 0.67
C SER A 64 -49.60 -3.22 0.71
N GLY A 65 -48.28 -3.09 0.55
CA GLY A 65 -47.61 -1.83 0.30
C GLY A 65 -46.58 -2.04 -0.79
N SER A 66 -46.87 -1.56 -2.01
CA SER A 66 -45.89 -1.50 -3.08
C SER A 66 -44.84 -0.45 -2.73
N ALA A 67 -43.68 -0.88 -2.24
CA ALA A 67 -42.52 -0.02 -2.15
C ALA A 67 -41.91 0.10 -3.55
N THR A 68 -42.07 1.26 -4.18
CA THR A 68 -41.34 1.59 -5.41
C THR A 68 -39.87 1.77 -5.03
N VAL A 69 -39.03 0.81 -5.43
CA VAL A 69 -37.57 0.97 -5.35
C VAL A 69 -37.21 2.05 -6.36
N VAL A 70 -36.80 3.22 -5.87
CA VAL A 70 -36.17 4.24 -6.72
C VAL A 70 -34.75 3.74 -7.00
N PRO A 71 -34.35 3.50 -8.26
CA PRO A 71 -32.98 3.13 -8.56
C PRO A 71 -32.08 4.31 -8.22
N GLU A 72 -31.12 4.08 -7.32
CA GLU A 72 -30.06 5.02 -7.03
C GLU A 72 -29.29 5.28 -8.33
N GLN A 73 -29.25 6.55 -8.74
CA GLN A 73 -28.52 6.98 -9.93
C GLN A 73 -27.04 6.65 -9.72
N PRO A 74 -26.33 6.10 -10.71
CA PRO A 74 -24.90 5.86 -10.58
C PRO A 74 -24.21 7.20 -10.36
N HIS A 75 -23.69 7.41 -9.14
CA HIS A 75 -22.76 8.49 -8.88
C HIS A 75 -21.57 8.31 -9.81
N GLY A 76 -21.52 9.11 -10.87
CA GLY A 76 -20.42 9.14 -11.81
C GLY A 76 -19.13 9.27 -11.02
N ASN A 77 -18.30 8.25 -11.12
CA ASN A 77 -17.01 8.17 -10.44
C ASN A 77 -16.09 9.21 -11.07
N GLN A 78 -16.20 10.47 -10.63
CA GLN A 78 -15.19 11.47 -10.93
C GLN A 78 -13.95 11.08 -10.13
N ALA A 79 -12.90 10.65 -10.83
CA ALA A 79 -11.58 10.49 -10.25
C ALA A 79 -11.24 11.74 -9.44
N PRO A 80 -10.67 11.61 -8.23
CA PRO A 80 -10.36 12.76 -7.39
C PRO A 80 -9.50 13.74 -8.19
N SER A 81 -9.96 14.99 -8.26
CA SER A 81 -9.37 16.04 -9.07
C SER A 81 -7.85 16.17 -8.86
N ALA A 82 -7.13 16.46 -9.95
CA ALA A 82 -5.67 16.54 -10.10
C ALA A 82 -4.97 17.64 -9.27
N GLY A 83 -5.55 18.11 -8.16
CA GLY A 83 -5.06 19.23 -7.37
C GLY A 83 -4.97 19.00 -5.86
N HIS A 84 -5.12 17.76 -5.38
CA HIS A 84 -5.00 17.50 -3.94
C HIS A 84 -3.56 17.66 -3.44
N ASN A 85 -3.43 18.31 -2.29
CA ASN A 85 -2.21 18.62 -1.53
C ASN A 85 -1.45 17.35 -1.10
N ARG A 86 -0.90 16.58 -2.03
CA ARG A 86 -0.26 15.28 -1.77
C ARG A 86 1.11 15.47 -1.12
N LEU A 87 1.44 14.58 -0.18
CA LEU A 87 2.80 14.44 0.35
C LEU A 87 3.73 13.76 -0.67
N GLY A 88 5.02 13.98 -0.48
CA GLY A 88 6.10 13.46 -1.31
C GLY A 88 6.36 14.29 -2.57
N ALA A 89 7.01 13.68 -3.55
CA ALA A 89 7.26 14.26 -4.87
C ALA A 89 6.08 14.05 -5.82
N GLN A 90 5.56 15.13 -6.40
CA GLN A 90 4.48 15.12 -7.39
C GLN A 90 4.93 15.83 -8.67
N VAL A 91 4.90 15.12 -9.80
CA VAL A 91 5.10 15.73 -11.12
C VAL A 91 3.93 16.65 -11.45
N ILE A 92 4.24 17.89 -11.85
CA ILE A 92 3.28 18.92 -12.27
C ILE A 92 3.79 19.59 -13.55
N GLN A 93 2.98 20.43 -14.18
CA GLN A 93 3.34 21.09 -15.43
C GLN A 93 4.62 21.95 -15.32
N GLU A 94 4.83 22.60 -14.17
CA GLU A 94 5.96 23.50 -13.92
C GLU A 94 7.22 22.82 -13.38
N GLY A 95 7.22 21.50 -13.18
CA GLY A 95 8.34 20.75 -12.60
C GLY A 95 7.88 19.68 -11.62
N VAL A 96 8.55 19.55 -10.47
CA VAL A 96 8.11 18.64 -9.39
C VAL A 96 7.82 19.45 -8.14
N ARG A 97 6.62 19.27 -7.60
CA ARG A 97 6.24 19.78 -6.29
C ARG A 97 6.67 18.77 -5.23
N PHE A 98 7.40 19.25 -4.24
CA PHE A 98 7.75 18.49 -3.05
C PHE A 98 6.93 19.00 -1.88
N ARG A 99 6.36 18.07 -1.12
CA ARG A 99 5.66 18.38 0.13
C ARG A 99 6.00 17.37 1.21
N CYS A 100 6.50 17.84 2.35
CA CYS A 100 6.88 16.98 3.46
C CYS A 100 6.40 17.59 4.78
N TRP A 101 5.87 16.78 5.68
CA TRP A 101 5.58 17.22 7.04
C TRP A 101 6.81 16.96 7.93
N ALA A 102 7.39 18.03 8.48
CA ALA A 102 8.57 17.96 9.33
C ALA A 102 8.57 19.16 10.29
N PRO A 103 7.92 19.07 11.47
CA PRO A 103 7.70 20.24 12.33
C PRO A 103 8.96 20.70 13.08
N LYS A 104 9.92 19.80 13.29
CA LYS A 104 11.13 20.01 14.11
C LYS A 104 12.28 20.76 13.43
N PRO A 105 12.71 20.42 12.19
CA PRO A 105 13.83 21.11 11.58
C PRO A 105 13.54 22.61 11.40
N ALA A 106 14.59 23.42 11.51
CA ALA A 106 14.56 24.85 11.20
C ALA A 106 14.77 25.10 9.70
N GLN A 107 15.38 24.15 8.99
CA GLN A 107 15.57 24.16 7.55
C GLN A 107 15.30 22.77 6.95
N LEU A 108 14.59 22.73 5.83
CA LEU A 108 14.40 21.54 5.02
C LEU A 108 14.73 21.84 3.55
N ASP A 109 15.65 21.09 2.97
CA ASP A 109 15.99 21.18 1.56
C ASP A 109 15.67 19.86 0.84
N VAL A 110 15.42 19.94 -0.47
CA VAL A 110 15.49 18.80 -1.38
C VAL A 110 16.87 18.80 -2.03
N VAL A 111 17.51 17.64 -2.06
CA VAL A 111 18.77 17.43 -2.76
C VAL A 111 18.52 16.50 -3.94
N LEU A 112 18.70 17.02 -5.16
CA LEU A 112 18.60 16.23 -6.39
C LEU A 112 19.92 15.53 -6.70
N GLU A 113 19.85 14.25 -7.06
CA GLU A 113 21.00 13.40 -7.36
C GLU A 113 21.09 13.07 -8.86
N PRO A 114 22.32 12.86 -9.40
CA PRO A 114 23.59 12.68 -8.69
C PRO A 114 24.36 13.98 -8.41
N HIS A 115 23.92 15.14 -8.93
CA HIS A 115 24.70 16.38 -8.87
C HIS A 115 24.72 17.05 -7.49
N GLY A 116 23.82 16.64 -6.58
CA GLY A 116 23.76 17.17 -5.22
C GLY A 116 23.20 18.59 -5.14
N THR A 117 22.44 19.01 -6.16
CA THR A 117 21.87 20.36 -6.21
C THR A 117 20.83 20.51 -5.11
N VAL A 118 20.97 21.58 -4.32
CA VAL A 118 20.17 21.85 -3.12
C VAL A 118 19.08 22.85 -3.44
N HIS A 119 17.85 22.53 -3.06
CA HIS A 119 16.69 23.38 -3.22
C HIS A 119 15.97 23.55 -1.88
N PRO A 120 16.06 24.72 -1.23
CA PRO A 120 15.35 24.99 0.02
C PRO A 120 13.83 24.91 -0.18
N LEU A 121 13.13 24.29 0.77
CA LEU A 121 11.67 24.31 0.83
C LEU A 121 11.20 25.45 1.74
N THR A 122 9.97 25.90 1.53
CA THR A 122 9.33 26.92 2.37
C THR A 122 8.48 26.26 3.45
N ARG A 123 8.68 26.66 4.70
CA ARG A 123 7.89 26.17 5.84
C ARG A 123 6.53 26.87 5.91
N GLY A 124 5.45 26.10 5.91
CA GLY A 124 4.09 26.53 6.22
C GLY A 124 3.83 26.60 7.73
N ALA A 125 2.71 27.22 8.12
CA ALA A 125 2.34 27.40 9.53
C ALA A 125 1.97 26.09 10.27
N ASP A 126 1.66 25.04 9.53
CA ASP A 126 1.16 23.73 9.98
C ASP A 126 2.25 22.64 10.06
N GLY A 127 3.53 23.04 9.93
CA GLY A 127 4.68 22.12 9.97
C GLY A 127 4.97 21.39 8.66
N TYR A 128 4.22 21.70 7.60
CA TYR A 128 4.52 21.24 6.25
C TYR A 128 5.55 22.14 5.58
N TRP A 129 6.36 21.54 4.73
CA TRP A 129 7.35 22.19 3.88
C TRP A 129 6.95 21.96 2.43
N ILE A 130 6.98 23.02 1.63
CA ILE A 130 6.52 22.99 0.23
C ILE A 130 7.52 23.72 -0.66
N GLY A 131 7.74 23.19 -1.85
CA GLY A 131 8.52 23.85 -2.89
C GLY A 131 8.28 23.21 -4.25
N VAL A 132 8.46 23.99 -5.32
CA VAL A 132 8.44 23.49 -6.70
C VAL A 132 9.85 23.64 -7.25
N ILE A 133 10.38 22.58 -7.85
CA ILE A 133 11.71 22.55 -8.46
C ILE A 133 11.53 22.41 -9.98
N PRO A 134 11.70 23.50 -10.75
CA PRO A 134 11.42 23.52 -12.19
C PRO A 134 12.30 22.61 -13.05
N GLU A 135 13.43 22.13 -12.56
CA GLU A 135 14.36 21.22 -13.25
C GLU A 135 14.18 19.74 -12.85
N ALA A 136 13.46 19.45 -11.77
CA ALA A 136 13.21 18.08 -11.32
C ALA A 136 12.22 17.35 -12.24
N ARG A 137 12.47 16.09 -12.55
CA ARG A 137 11.64 15.27 -13.46
C ARG A 137 11.47 13.85 -12.91
N ALA A 138 10.47 13.13 -13.40
CA ALA A 138 10.36 11.69 -13.17
C ALA A 138 11.65 10.97 -13.61
N GLY A 139 12.05 9.95 -12.85
CA GLY A 139 13.30 9.22 -13.03
C GLY A 139 14.52 9.85 -12.34
N MET A 140 14.43 11.11 -11.86
CA MET A 140 15.48 11.67 -11.01
C MET A 140 15.35 11.16 -9.58
N SER A 141 16.50 11.03 -8.91
CA SER A 141 16.57 10.66 -7.50
C SER A 141 16.71 11.88 -6.59
N TYR A 142 16.21 11.80 -5.37
CA TYR A 142 16.30 12.87 -4.40
C TYR A 142 16.33 12.37 -2.95
N ARG A 143 16.80 13.25 -2.05
CA ARG A 143 16.70 13.10 -0.59
C ARG A 143 16.31 14.42 0.06
N TYR A 144 15.71 14.35 1.24
CA TYR A 144 15.54 15.54 2.09
C TYR A 144 16.80 15.77 2.91
N ARG A 145 17.23 17.03 3.01
CA ARG A 145 18.31 17.46 3.90
C ARG A 145 17.73 18.29 5.03
N LEU A 146 17.96 17.85 6.26
CA LEU A 146 17.47 18.52 7.46
C LEU A 146 18.59 19.35 8.10
N ASP A 147 18.30 20.62 8.39
CA ASP A 147 19.19 21.56 9.07
C ASP A 147 20.60 21.64 8.46
N GLY A 148 20.71 21.44 7.13
CA GLY A 148 21.98 21.47 6.41
C GLY A 148 22.90 20.27 6.62
N HIS A 149 22.45 19.22 7.32
CA HIS A 149 23.29 18.08 7.71
C HIS A 149 22.84 16.77 7.05
N SER A 150 21.93 16.04 7.69
CA SER A 150 21.62 14.65 7.37
C SER A 150 20.68 14.54 6.17
N LEU A 151 20.99 13.57 5.28
CA LEU A 151 20.16 13.22 4.12
C LEU A 151 19.27 12.03 4.46
N TYR A 152 17.97 12.17 4.18
CA TYR A 152 16.97 11.15 4.43
C TYR A 152 16.15 10.85 3.17
N PRO A 153 15.71 9.59 2.99
CA PRO A 153 14.69 9.26 2.01
C PRO A 153 13.38 9.99 2.31
N ASP A 154 12.50 10.12 1.32
CA ASP A 154 11.15 10.60 1.53
C ASP A 154 10.29 9.54 2.24
N PRO A 155 9.70 9.82 3.42
CA PRO A 155 8.75 8.93 4.07
C PRO A 155 7.50 8.62 3.20
N CYS A 156 7.19 9.52 2.27
CA CYS A 156 6.09 9.39 1.32
C CYS A 156 6.56 9.03 -0.10
N SER A 157 7.78 8.47 -0.22
CA SER A 157 8.37 8.06 -1.49
C SER A 157 7.42 7.14 -2.27
N ARG A 158 7.38 7.34 -3.60
CA ARG A 158 6.64 6.45 -4.51
C ARG A 158 7.48 5.28 -4.99
N TYR A 159 8.81 5.35 -4.82
CA TYR A 159 9.71 4.25 -5.16
C TYR A 159 11.11 4.44 -4.55
N GLN A 160 11.70 3.33 -4.11
CA GLN A 160 13.02 3.27 -3.47
C GLN A 160 13.92 2.28 -4.23
N PRO A 161 14.56 2.67 -5.35
CA PRO A 161 15.22 1.72 -6.26
C PRO A 161 16.33 0.90 -5.61
N ASP A 162 16.99 1.46 -4.59
CA ASP A 162 18.13 0.86 -3.91
C ASP A 162 17.86 0.54 -2.43
N GLY A 163 16.58 0.44 -2.03
CA GLY A 163 16.18 0.13 -0.67
C GLY A 163 15.76 1.34 0.18
N PRO A 164 15.25 1.10 1.42
CA PRO A 164 14.52 2.11 2.19
C PRO A 164 15.38 3.26 2.71
N HIS A 165 16.71 3.11 2.76
CA HIS A 165 17.63 4.15 3.26
C HIS A 165 18.30 4.95 2.15
N ARG A 166 18.03 4.62 0.90
CA ARG A 166 18.66 5.20 -0.29
C ARG A 166 17.80 6.32 -0.89
N PRO A 167 18.32 7.09 -1.86
CA PRO A 167 17.54 8.14 -2.51
C PRO A 167 16.19 7.65 -3.01
N SER A 168 15.18 8.50 -2.84
CA SER A 168 13.85 8.29 -3.39
C SER A 168 13.83 8.64 -4.86
N LEU A 169 13.05 7.91 -5.66
CA LEU A 169 12.90 8.17 -7.08
C LEU A 169 11.58 8.90 -7.36
N ILE A 170 11.66 9.94 -8.18
CA ILE A 170 10.48 10.69 -8.61
C ILE A 170 9.72 9.83 -9.62
N VAL A 171 8.49 9.45 -9.28
CA VAL A 171 7.60 8.65 -10.14
C VAL A 171 6.50 9.56 -10.69
N ASP A 172 6.29 9.50 -12.00
CA ASP A 172 5.07 10.02 -12.61
C ASP A 172 4.03 8.89 -12.65
N PRO A 173 2.92 8.97 -11.89
CA PRO A 173 1.92 7.92 -11.90
C PRO A 173 1.14 7.83 -13.22
N ASP A 174 1.08 8.93 -13.99
CA ASP A 174 0.17 9.10 -15.13
C ASP A 174 0.77 8.62 -16.46
N THR A 175 2.04 8.18 -16.46
CA THR A 175 2.70 7.60 -17.64
C THR A 175 2.23 6.19 -17.98
N PHE A 176 1.62 5.48 -17.02
CA PHE A 176 1.13 4.12 -17.23
C PHE A 176 -0.21 4.10 -17.98
N ALA A 177 -0.22 3.46 -19.15
CA ALA A 177 -1.40 3.36 -19.99
C ALA A 177 -2.29 2.17 -19.61
N TRP A 178 -3.18 2.38 -18.64
CA TRP A 178 -4.19 1.39 -18.22
C TRP A 178 -5.08 0.92 -19.39
N ARG A 179 -5.31 -0.40 -19.48
CA ARG A 179 -6.18 -1.06 -20.47
C ARG A 179 -7.50 -1.52 -19.86
N ASP A 180 -7.55 -1.65 -18.55
CA ASP A 180 -8.69 -2.11 -17.75
C ASP A 180 -9.86 -1.11 -17.60
N ARG A 181 -9.97 -0.07 -18.44
CA ARG A 181 -11.02 0.97 -18.32
C ARG A 181 -12.46 0.42 -18.32
N GLY A 182 -12.66 -0.79 -18.85
CA GLY A 182 -13.94 -1.50 -18.87
C GLY A 182 -14.16 -2.45 -17.69
N TRP A 183 -13.23 -2.53 -16.74
CA TRP A 183 -13.32 -3.41 -15.57
C TRP A 183 -14.44 -2.93 -14.63
N PRO A 184 -15.48 -3.73 -14.39
CA PRO A 184 -16.62 -3.31 -13.58
C PRO A 184 -16.36 -3.36 -12.06
N GLY A 185 -15.19 -3.86 -11.64
CA GLY A 185 -14.94 -4.22 -10.24
C GLY A 185 -15.63 -5.53 -9.84
N LEU A 186 -15.68 -5.80 -8.53
CA LEU A 186 -16.29 -6.99 -7.97
C LEU A 186 -17.34 -6.65 -6.90
N THR A 187 -18.28 -7.55 -6.72
CA THR A 187 -19.17 -7.55 -5.54
C THR A 187 -18.61 -8.50 -4.48
N MET A 188 -18.89 -8.25 -3.20
CA MET A 188 -18.34 -9.07 -2.11
C MET A 188 -18.80 -10.53 -2.13
N HIS A 189 -20.03 -10.80 -2.57
CA HIS A 189 -20.61 -12.14 -2.49
C HIS A 189 -20.07 -13.06 -3.59
N GLY A 190 -19.80 -14.31 -3.22
CA GLY A 190 -19.38 -15.36 -4.16
C GLY A 190 -17.92 -15.29 -4.60
N GLN A 191 -17.10 -14.47 -3.95
CA GLN A 191 -15.67 -14.39 -4.25
C GLN A 191 -14.88 -15.53 -3.60
N VAL A 192 -13.88 -16.03 -4.33
CA VAL A 192 -12.89 -16.99 -3.85
C VAL A 192 -11.54 -16.29 -3.87
N ILE A 193 -10.98 -16.08 -2.68
CA ILE A 193 -9.74 -15.34 -2.47
C ILE A 193 -8.56 -16.32 -2.51
N TYR A 194 -7.49 -15.91 -3.20
CA TYR A 194 -6.18 -16.56 -3.17
C TYR A 194 -5.13 -15.58 -2.65
N GLU A 195 -4.63 -15.82 -1.45
CA GLU A 195 -3.53 -15.06 -0.86
C GLU A 195 -2.20 -15.40 -1.55
N LEU A 196 -1.45 -14.38 -1.95
CA LEU A 196 -0.28 -14.49 -2.80
C LEU A 196 0.88 -13.65 -2.26
N HIS A 197 1.99 -14.33 -2.00
CA HIS A 197 3.28 -13.69 -1.71
C HIS A 197 4.12 -13.54 -2.98
N ILE A 198 4.31 -12.32 -3.48
CA ILE A 198 5.00 -12.05 -4.76
C ILE A 198 6.38 -12.68 -4.82
N GLY A 199 7.18 -12.52 -3.76
CA GLY A 199 8.56 -13.01 -3.72
C GLY A 199 8.72 -14.54 -3.64
N ALA A 200 7.64 -15.30 -3.46
CA ALA A 200 7.66 -16.76 -3.32
C ALA A 200 6.77 -17.49 -4.33
N PHE A 201 5.88 -16.77 -5.01
CA PHE A 201 4.90 -17.34 -5.93
C PHE A 201 5.53 -17.88 -7.22
N THR A 202 6.60 -17.25 -7.70
CA THR A 202 7.41 -17.75 -8.81
C THR A 202 8.89 -17.78 -8.43
N PRO A 203 9.74 -18.56 -9.15
CA PRO A 203 11.19 -18.56 -8.92
C PRO A 203 11.85 -17.18 -9.01
N GLU A 204 11.35 -16.33 -9.91
CA GLU A 204 11.83 -14.95 -10.09
C GLU A 204 11.39 -14.04 -8.95
N GLY A 205 10.20 -14.28 -8.39
CA GLY A 205 9.67 -13.52 -7.25
C GLY A 205 9.30 -12.07 -7.60
N THR A 206 8.74 -11.83 -8.80
CA THR A 206 8.40 -10.49 -9.30
C THR A 206 6.95 -10.38 -9.75
N PHE A 207 6.43 -9.15 -9.83
CA PHE A 207 5.08 -8.90 -10.36
C PHE A 207 4.92 -9.41 -11.80
N ASP A 208 5.89 -9.12 -12.68
CA ASP A 208 5.83 -9.53 -14.08
C ASP A 208 5.87 -11.06 -14.23
N ALA A 209 6.61 -11.78 -13.37
CA ALA A 209 6.59 -13.22 -13.38
C ALA A 209 5.25 -13.77 -12.86
N ALA A 210 4.67 -13.15 -11.84
CA ALA A 210 3.36 -13.53 -11.30
C ALA A 210 2.23 -13.39 -12.35
N VAL A 211 2.31 -12.41 -13.26
CA VAL A 211 1.36 -12.25 -14.38
C VAL A 211 1.21 -13.55 -15.20
N THR A 212 2.30 -14.29 -15.38
CA THR A 212 2.31 -15.53 -16.20
C THR A 212 1.45 -16.67 -15.63
N ARG A 213 1.00 -16.54 -14.37
CA ARG A 213 0.18 -17.54 -13.67
C ARG A 213 -1.28 -17.13 -13.51
N LEU A 214 -1.66 -15.92 -13.93
CA LEU A 214 -3.02 -15.42 -13.75
C LEU A 214 -4.07 -16.28 -14.45
N ASP A 215 -3.76 -16.81 -15.65
CA ASP A 215 -4.66 -17.72 -16.35
C ASP A 215 -4.88 -19.02 -15.57
N THR A 216 -3.83 -19.54 -14.93
CA THR A 216 -3.94 -20.73 -14.06
C THR A 216 -4.82 -20.47 -12.84
N LEU A 217 -4.69 -19.30 -12.19
CA LEU A 217 -5.53 -18.93 -11.04
C LEU A 217 -7.00 -18.78 -11.46
N LYS A 218 -7.24 -18.16 -12.61
CA LYS A 218 -8.58 -18.04 -13.18
C LYS A 218 -9.20 -19.41 -13.48
N ASP A 219 -8.46 -20.29 -14.15
CA ASP A 219 -8.93 -21.63 -14.51
C ASP A 219 -9.21 -22.50 -13.28
N LEU A 220 -8.48 -22.27 -12.18
CA LEU A 220 -8.74 -22.90 -10.88
C LEU A 220 -10.07 -22.44 -10.25
N GLY A 221 -10.61 -21.30 -10.69
CA GLY A 221 -11.84 -20.71 -10.16
C GLY A 221 -11.61 -19.63 -9.10
N ILE A 222 -10.38 -19.13 -8.96
CA ILE A 222 -10.08 -17.96 -8.13
C ILE A 222 -10.71 -16.73 -8.78
N THR A 223 -11.27 -15.83 -7.96
CA THR A 223 -11.89 -14.59 -8.44
C THR A 223 -11.21 -13.35 -7.89
N VAL A 224 -10.54 -13.45 -6.74
CA VAL A 224 -9.80 -12.37 -6.09
C VAL A 224 -8.41 -12.85 -5.72
N ILE A 225 -7.39 -12.08 -6.09
CA ILE A 225 -6.03 -12.25 -5.60
C ILE A 225 -5.82 -11.27 -4.45
N GLU A 226 -5.44 -11.79 -3.29
CA GLU A 226 -4.98 -10.98 -2.16
C GLU A 226 -3.46 -10.97 -2.15
N ILE A 227 -2.87 -9.81 -2.48
CA ILE A 227 -1.42 -9.66 -2.42
C ILE A 227 -1.03 -9.36 -0.97
N MET A 228 -0.12 -10.16 -0.42
CA MET A 228 0.55 -9.85 0.86
C MET A 228 1.26 -8.48 0.78
N PRO A 229 1.62 -7.83 1.91
CA PRO A 229 2.06 -6.45 1.88
C PRO A 229 3.29 -6.23 0.99
N VAL A 230 3.23 -5.20 0.16
CA VAL A 230 4.28 -4.88 -0.82
C VAL A 230 5.03 -3.58 -0.49
N ALA A 231 4.78 -2.98 0.68
CA ALA A 231 5.49 -1.78 1.09
C ALA A 231 7.01 -2.02 1.19
N GLU A 232 7.81 -1.05 0.79
CA GLU A 232 9.28 -1.14 0.77
C GLU A 232 9.85 -1.48 2.16
N PHE A 233 10.78 -2.44 2.20
CA PHE A 233 11.38 -2.99 3.41
C PHE A 233 12.90 -3.18 3.24
N PRO A 234 13.68 -3.29 4.34
CA PRO A 234 15.10 -3.59 4.26
C PRO A 234 15.38 -5.05 3.89
N GLY A 235 16.38 -5.27 3.04
CA GLY A 235 16.83 -6.61 2.64
C GLY A 235 16.18 -7.11 1.35
N ARG A 236 16.37 -8.40 1.05
CA ARG A 236 15.91 -9.02 -0.21
C ARG A 236 14.70 -9.95 -0.06
N TRP A 237 14.45 -10.47 1.13
CA TRP A 237 13.32 -11.37 1.41
C TRP A 237 12.61 -10.87 2.66
N ASN A 238 11.30 -10.71 2.55
CA ASN A 238 10.42 -10.32 3.65
C ASN A 238 9.01 -10.80 3.30
N TRP A 239 8.17 -11.02 4.30
CA TRP A 239 6.73 -11.31 4.09
C TRP A 239 5.89 -10.06 3.84
N GLY A 240 6.43 -8.87 4.13
CA GLY A 240 5.81 -7.57 3.88
C GLY A 240 5.51 -6.76 5.15
N TYR A 241 5.39 -7.42 6.30
CA TYR A 241 4.93 -6.79 7.55
C TYR A 241 5.96 -5.88 8.25
N ASP A 242 7.22 -5.87 7.79
CA ASP A 242 8.26 -4.93 8.23
C ASP A 242 8.39 -3.71 7.29
N GLY A 243 7.36 -3.44 6.48
CA GLY A 243 7.33 -2.33 5.54
C GLY A 243 7.55 -0.97 6.20
N VAL A 244 8.48 -0.18 5.68
CA VAL A 244 8.79 1.18 6.14
C VAL A 244 8.47 2.25 5.10
N GLY A 245 8.48 1.90 3.80
CA GLY A 245 8.06 2.78 2.72
C GLY A 245 6.63 2.47 2.28
N LEU A 246 5.65 2.90 3.08
CA LEU A 246 4.22 2.54 2.91
C LEU A 246 3.61 2.93 1.57
N TYR A 247 4.24 3.85 0.83
CA TYR A 247 3.79 4.32 -0.47
C TYR A 247 4.65 3.85 -1.64
N ALA A 248 5.71 3.09 -1.36
CA ALA A 248 6.64 2.57 -2.34
C ALA A 248 6.47 1.04 -2.42
N PRO A 249 6.08 0.47 -3.57
CA PRO A 249 6.16 -0.97 -3.75
C PRO A 249 7.62 -1.40 -3.67
N ALA A 250 7.86 -2.55 -3.03
CA ALA A 250 9.20 -3.03 -2.73
C ALA A 250 10.00 -3.26 -4.01
N HIS A 251 11.17 -2.62 -4.11
CA HIS A 251 12.02 -2.63 -5.31
C HIS A 251 12.42 -4.03 -5.77
N VAL A 252 12.49 -4.99 -4.83
CA VAL A 252 12.83 -6.39 -5.10
C VAL A 252 11.78 -7.12 -5.93
N TYR A 253 10.54 -6.63 -5.99
CA TYR A 253 9.45 -7.21 -6.77
C TYR A 253 9.31 -6.59 -8.17
N GLY A 254 9.99 -5.48 -8.42
CA GLY A 254 9.99 -4.74 -9.68
C GLY A 254 9.69 -3.25 -9.50
N GLU A 255 9.83 -2.50 -10.60
CA GLU A 255 9.46 -1.08 -10.69
C GLU A 255 7.96 -0.86 -10.40
N PRO A 256 7.52 0.36 -10.02
CA PRO A 256 6.12 0.63 -9.68
C PRO A 256 5.12 0.24 -10.78
N ASP A 257 5.51 0.39 -12.05
CA ASP A 257 4.68 0.00 -13.18
C ASP A 257 4.53 -1.52 -13.33
N ALA A 258 5.40 -2.34 -12.73
CA ALA A 258 5.23 -3.78 -12.69
C ALA A 258 4.02 -4.19 -11.83
N LEU A 259 3.80 -3.53 -10.69
CA LEU A 259 2.59 -3.70 -9.89
C LEU A 259 1.35 -3.25 -10.68
N LYS A 260 1.42 -2.10 -11.37
CA LYS A 260 0.31 -1.64 -12.23
C LYS A 260 0.00 -2.65 -13.34
N ARG A 261 1.02 -3.20 -14.02
CA ARG A 261 0.85 -4.27 -15.01
C ARG A 261 0.19 -5.51 -14.41
N PHE A 262 0.60 -5.94 -13.22
CA PHE A 262 -0.02 -7.08 -12.55
C PHE A 262 -1.52 -6.87 -12.33
N VAL A 263 -1.91 -5.69 -11.81
CA VAL A 263 -3.32 -5.34 -11.59
C VAL A 263 -4.09 -5.26 -12.90
N ASP A 264 -3.54 -4.57 -13.92
CA ASP A 264 -4.17 -4.42 -15.23
C ASP A 264 -4.39 -5.78 -15.92
N GLU A 265 -3.38 -6.67 -15.89
CA GLU A 265 -3.48 -8.02 -16.45
C GLU A 265 -4.45 -8.93 -15.68
N ALA A 266 -4.60 -8.74 -14.37
CA ALA A 266 -5.60 -9.43 -13.56
C ALA A 266 -7.02 -8.97 -13.93
N HIS A 267 -7.24 -7.66 -14.02
CA HIS A 267 -8.53 -7.09 -14.41
C HIS A 267 -8.95 -7.51 -15.84
N LEU A 268 -8.01 -7.53 -16.80
CA LEU A 268 -8.27 -8.04 -18.16
C LEU A 268 -8.71 -9.52 -18.18
N ARG A 269 -8.35 -10.29 -17.15
CA ARG A 269 -8.76 -11.69 -16.98
C ARG A 269 -10.03 -11.87 -16.17
N GLY A 270 -10.57 -10.81 -15.59
CA GLY A 270 -11.73 -10.89 -14.73
C GLY A 270 -11.42 -11.20 -13.27
N LEU A 271 -10.15 -11.06 -12.86
CA LEU A 271 -9.70 -11.28 -11.48
C LEU A 271 -9.63 -9.93 -10.77
N GLY A 272 -10.22 -9.84 -9.57
CA GLY A 272 -9.98 -8.72 -8.68
C GLY A 272 -8.65 -8.83 -7.98
N VAL A 273 -8.11 -7.70 -7.56
CA VAL A 273 -6.89 -7.63 -6.74
C VAL A 273 -7.19 -6.79 -5.51
N ILE A 274 -6.89 -7.36 -4.34
CA ILE A 274 -6.86 -6.64 -3.06
C ILE A 274 -5.43 -6.67 -2.52
N LEU A 275 -5.11 -5.68 -1.69
CA LEU A 275 -3.78 -5.50 -1.12
C LEU A 275 -3.89 -5.49 0.40
N ASP A 276 -3.09 -6.34 1.05
CA ASP A 276 -2.87 -6.26 2.48
C ASP A 276 -2.01 -5.02 2.81
N VAL A 277 -2.50 -4.20 3.75
CA VAL A 277 -1.91 -2.92 4.17
C VAL A 277 -1.75 -2.92 5.69
N VAL A 278 -0.57 -2.48 6.14
CA VAL A 278 -0.15 -2.50 7.56
C VAL A 278 0.01 -1.08 8.06
#